data_AF-A0A258MML1-F1
#
_entry.id   AF-A0A258MML1-F1
#
_cell.length_a   1.000
_cell.length_b   1.000
_cell.length_c   1.000
_cell.angle_alpha   90.00
_cell.angle_beta   90.00
_cell.angle_gamma   90.00
#
_symmetry.space_group_name_H-M   'P 1'
#
loop_
_entity.id
_entity.type
_entity.pdbx_description
1 polymer ?
#
loop_
_entity_poly.entity_id
_entity_poly.type
_entity_poly.pdbx_seq_one_letter_code
_entity_poly.pdbx_strand_id
1 'polypeptide(L)'
;MRYCLIAFSFLIFQFAKGQCKTFKIAANGDTLNCTDINGYKQGKWTLHVDPLRGNPGFEEEGVFKNDKKEGVWRNFNLMGDIMAVETYRWGLKNGKSQYFTINGIEREEYWRASNPNKAFDTIEVADPLIPNKYERIIVKVDGNSLKHGVWKYYNPMYGTVTHTEKWVLDNLQGDEPSALPKSVDPSMPDSLLGVNPKPATKPKPKEVEDFEKKNKGKKVKVRDGKTGN
;
A
#
# COMPACT_ATOMS: atom_id res chain seq x y z
N MET A 1 48.34 0.17 -33.44
CA MET A 1 46.87 -0.02 -33.22
C MET A 1 46.51 -1.51 -33.07
N ARG A 2 47.19 -2.26 -32.20
CA ARG A 2 46.93 -3.71 -32.02
C ARG A 2 46.95 -4.17 -30.55
N TYR A 3 47.35 -3.28 -29.64
CA TYR A 3 47.32 -3.51 -28.19
C TYR A 3 46.15 -2.80 -27.48
N CYS A 4 45.39 -1.95 -28.17
CA CYS A 4 44.24 -1.25 -27.55
C CYS A 4 43.00 -2.14 -27.35
N LEU A 5 42.92 -3.31 -28.01
CA LEU A 5 41.78 -4.23 -27.85
C LEU A 5 41.92 -5.21 -26.67
N ILE A 6 43.13 -5.40 -26.14
CA ILE A 6 43.37 -6.33 -25.01
C ILE A 6 43.12 -5.62 -23.67
N ALA A 7 43.34 -4.30 -23.60
CA ALA A 7 43.06 -3.51 -22.40
C ALA A 7 41.55 -3.35 -22.10
N PHE A 8 40.68 -3.53 -23.10
CA PHE A 8 39.23 -3.38 -22.93
C PHE A 8 38.55 -4.67 -22.40
N SER A 9 39.22 -5.83 -22.46
CA SER A 9 38.67 -7.10 -21.99
C SER A 9 38.81 -7.34 -20.48
N PHE A 10 39.65 -6.58 -19.78
CA PHE A 10 39.84 -6.70 -18.32
C PHE A 10 38.90 -5.81 -17.49
N LEU A 11 38.10 -4.95 -18.13
CA LEU A 11 37.23 -3.98 -17.45
C LEU A 11 35.77 -4.43 -17.28
N ILE A 12 35.42 -5.65 -17.72
CA ILE A 12 34.04 -6.16 -17.71
C ILE A 12 33.77 -7.08 -16.48
N PHE A 13 34.80 -7.44 -15.69
CA PHE A 13 34.65 -8.45 -14.63
C PHE A 13 34.27 -7.94 -13.22
N GLN A 14 34.02 -6.64 -13.02
CA GLN A 14 33.88 -6.07 -11.66
C GLN A 14 32.44 -5.78 -11.20
N PHE A 15 31.43 -6.44 -11.80
CA PHE A 15 30.05 -6.35 -11.30
C PHE A 15 29.45 -7.71 -10.89
N ALA A 16 30.27 -8.62 -10.37
CA ALA A 16 29.74 -9.72 -9.56
C ALA A 16 29.45 -9.20 -8.13
N LYS A 17 28.35 -8.46 -7.95
CA LYS A 17 27.89 -8.04 -6.63
C LYS A 17 27.26 -9.24 -5.91
N GLY A 18 27.98 -9.76 -4.91
CA GLY A 18 27.44 -10.56 -3.81
C GLY A 18 27.95 -12.00 -3.75
N GLN A 19 29.18 -12.21 -3.28
CA GLN A 19 29.57 -13.54 -2.80
C GLN A 19 28.94 -13.77 -1.42
N CYS A 20 28.05 -14.77 -1.33
CA CYS A 20 27.50 -15.24 -0.06
C CYS A 20 28.59 -15.98 0.72
N LYS A 21 28.87 -15.53 1.96
CA LYS A 21 29.75 -16.23 2.91
C LYS A 21 29.09 -17.49 3.46
N THR A 22 27.80 -17.40 3.78
CA THR A 22 26.98 -18.55 4.19
C THR A 22 25.69 -18.52 3.40
N PHE A 23 25.18 -19.68 3.01
CA PHE A 23 23.90 -19.83 2.33
C PHE A 23 23.40 -21.27 2.45
N LYS A 24 22.11 -21.48 2.17
CA LYS A 24 21.48 -22.79 1.98
C LYS A 24 20.94 -22.86 0.57
N ILE A 25 20.98 -24.03 -0.05
CA ILE A 25 20.35 -24.26 -1.36
C ILE A 25 18.98 -24.88 -1.12
N ALA A 26 17.94 -24.24 -1.66
CA ALA A 26 16.58 -24.76 -1.63
C ALA A 26 16.39 -25.92 -2.63
N ALA A 27 15.32 -26.68 -2.47
CA ALA A 27 15.01 -27.81 -3.35
C ALA A 27 14.86 -27.40 -4.84
N ASN A 28 14.47 -26.17 -5.11
CA ASN A 28 14.37 -25.60 -6.45
C ASN A 28 15.71 -25.07 -7.01
N GLY A 29 16.81 -25.23 -6.27
CA GLY A 29 18.14 -24.70 -6.65
C GLY A 29 18.37 -23.24 -6.28
N ASP A 30 17.40 -22.54 -5.68
CA ASP A 30 17.59 -21.15 -5.26
C ASP A 30 18.53 -21.05 -4.05
N THR A 31 19.30 -19.97 -4.00
CA THR A 31 20.10 -19.61 -2.82
C THR A 31 19.23 -18.91 -1.78
N LEU A 32 19.11 -19.52 -0.60
CA LEU A 32 18.41 -18.98 0.56
C LEU A 32 19.39 -18.64 1.69
N ASN A 33 18.96 -17.76 2.57
CA ASN A 33 19.66 -17.42 3.81
C ASN A 33 21.11 -16.97 3.57
N CYS A 34 21.31 -16.17 2.53
CA CYS A 34 22.62 -15.67 2.15
C CYS A 34 23.08 -14.56 3.11
N THR A 35 24.23 -14.75 3.74
CA THR A 35 24.94 -13.71 4.49
C THR A 35 26.16 -13.26 3.68
N ASP A 36 26.36 -11.97 3.50
CA ASP A 36 27.51 -11.44 2.76
C ASP A 36 28.82 -11.50 3.54
N ILE A 37 29.92 -11.08 2.90
CA ILE A 37 31.25 -11.06 3.52
C ILE A 37 31.34 -10.12 4.74
N ASN A 38 30.50 -9.08 4.77
CA ASN A 38 30.43 -8.11 5.85
C ASN A 38 29.51 -8.58 6.99
N GLY A 39 28.84 -9.73 6.85
CA GLY A 39 27.94 -10.29 7.84
C GLY A 39 26.48 -9.85 7.69
N TYR A 40 26.12 -9.12 6.64
CA TYR A 40 24.74 -8.67 6.42
C TYR A 40 23.93 -9.71 5.64
N LYS A 41 22.66 -9.87 6.00
CA LYS A 41 21.68 -10.69 5.28
C LYS A 41 21.34 -10.07 3.93
N GLN A 42 21.37 -10.91 2.90
CA GLN A 42 21.07 -10.55 1.51
C GLN A 42 20.15 -11.59 0.86
N GLY A 43 19.35 -11.16 -0.11
CA GLY A 43 18.58 -12.06 -0.97
C GLY A 43 17.39 -12.71 -0.27
N LYS A 44 16.96 -13.87 -0.75
CA LYS A 44 15.80 -14.60 -0.22
C LYS A 44 16.14 -15.26 1.12
N TRP A 45 15.23 -15.16 2.08
CA TRP A 45 15.38 -15.72 3.40
C TRP A 45 14.11 -16.42 3.86
N THR A 46 14.31 -17.45 4.66
CA THR A 46 13.28 -18.15 5.42
C THR A 46 13.69 -18.17 6.89
N LEU A 47 12.83 -17.63 7.75
CA LEU A 47 12.99 -17.56 9.19
C LEU A 47 11.97 -18.50 9.82
N HIS A 48 12.40 -19.32 10.76
CA HIS A 48 11.53 -20.21 11.53
C HIS A 48 11.66 -19.84 13.01
N VAL A 49 10.53 -19.67 13.68
CA VAL A 49 10.46 -19.35 15.11
C VAL A 49 9.59 -20.40 15.79
N ASP A 50 10.20 -21.17 16.70
CA ASP A 50 9.50 -22.18 17.48
C ASP A 50 8.49 -21.58 18.46
N PRO A 51 7.41 -22.30 18.81
CA PRO A 51 6.48 -21.87 19.83
C PRO A 51 7.18 -21.79 21.18
N LEU A 52 7.00 -20.69 21.90
CA LEU A 52 7.68 -20.47 23.18
C LEU A 52 6.75 -19.83 24.21
N ARG A 53 6.62 -20.50 25.36
CA ARG A 53 5.87 -20.03 26.54
C ARG A 53 4.43 -19.59 26.22
N GLY A 54 3.73 -20.36 25.39
CA GLY A 54 2.36 -20.06 24.99
C GLY A 54 2.22 -19.08 23.82
N ASN A 55 3.31 -18.50 23.33
CA ASN A 55 3.29 -17.79 22.05
C ASN A 55 3.35 -18.80 20.91
N PRO A 56 2.47 -18.70 19.90
CA PRO A 56 2.53 -19.56 18.73
C PRO A 56 3.83 -19.29 17.96
N GLY A 57 4.42 -20.36 17.42
CA GLY A 57 5.52 -20.23 16.47
C GLY A 57 5.00 -19.81 15.10
N PHE A 58 5.92 -19.37 14.25
CA PHE A 58 5.61 -18.90 12.90
C PHE A 58 6.83 -19.02 11.98
N GLU A 59 6.57 -18.99 10.68
CA GLU A 59 7.60 -18.94 9.64
C GLU A 59 7.44 -17.69 8.79
N GLU A 60 8.54 -17.04 8.48
CA GLU A 60 8.54 -15.87 7.58
C GLU A 60 9.43 -16.12 6.38
N GLU A 61 8.96 -15.75 5.20
CA GLU A 61 9.76 -15.70 3.99
C GLU A 61 9.76 -14.30 3.38
N GLY A 62 10.87 -13.94 2.76
CA GLY A 62 10.97 -12.67 2.05
C GLY A 62 12.37 -12.38 1.59
N VAL A 63 12.63 -11.11 1.28
CA VAL A 63 13.94 -10.65 0.81
C VAL A 63 14.57 -9.71 1.82
N PHE A 64 15.83 -9.96 2.15
CA PHE A 64 16.69 -9.02 2.88
C PHE A 64 17.60 -8.27 1.92
N LYS A 65 17.88 -7.01 2.26
CA LYS A 65 18.90 -6.18 1.63
C LYS A 65 19.66 -5.43 2.72
N ASN A 66 20.93 -5.78 2.93
CA ASN A 66 21.76 -5.23 4.00
C ASN A 66 21.05 -5.30 5.38
N ASP A 67 20.64 -6.49 5.81
CA ASP A 67 19.88 -6.74 7.06
C ASP A 67 18.48 -6.13 7.17
N LYS A 68 18.02 -5.42 6.16
CA LYS A 68 16.70 -4.79 6.15
C LYS A 68 15.72 -5.59 5.30
N LYS A 69 14.52 -5.85 5.83
CA LYS A 69 13.41 -6.43 5.07
C LYS A 69 13.09 -5.52 3.88
N GLU A 70 13.01 -6.09 2.69
CA GLU A 70 12.72 -5.39 1.43
C GLU A 70 11.70 -6.20 0.62
N GLY A 71 10.79 -5.51 -0.05
CA GLY A 71 9.78 -6.13 -0.90
C GLY A 71 8.69 -6.86 -0.10
N VAL A 72 8.07 -7.86 -0.73
CA VAL A 72 6.97 -8.62 -0.12
C VAL A 72 7.52 -9.67 0.82
N TRP A 73 6.99 -9.68 2.03
CA TRP A 73 7.23 -10.66 3.08
C TRP A 73 5.94 -11.41 3.36
N ARG A 74 6.03 -12.73 3.52
CA ARG A 74 4.90 -13.58 3.89
C ARG A 74 5.20 -14.23 5.23
N ASN A 75 4.20 -14.24 6.09
CA ASN A 75 4.26 -14.87 7.40
C ASN A 75 3.22 -16.00 7.42
N PHE A 76 3.63 -17.17 7.87
CA PHE A 76 2.85 -18.38 7.97
C PHE A 76 2.82 -18.88 9.40
N ASN A 77 1.74 -19.53 9.79
CA ASN A 77 1.76 -20.35 10.99
C ASN A 77 2.61 -21.62 10.75
N LEU A 78 2.91 -22.37 11.81
CA LEU A 78 3.66 -23.64 11.68
C LEU A 78 2.90 -24.76 10.94
N MET A 79 1.61 -24.58 10.66
CA MET A 79 0.79 -25.50 9.87
C MET A 79 0.83 -25.16 8.37
N GLY A 80 1.47 -24.05 7.98
CA GLY A 80 1.57 -23.57 6.61
C GLY A 80 0.48 -22.60 6.16
N ASP A 81 -0.49 -22.25 7.01
CA ASP A 81 -1.51 -21.25 6.68
C ASP A 81 -0.92 -19.85 6.72
N ILE A 82 -1.31 -19.02 5.75
CA ILE A 82 -0.84 -17.64 5.68
C ILE A 82 -1.48 -16.80 6.78
N MET A 83 -0.65 -16.11 7.56
CA MET A 83 -1.08 -15.17 8.60
C MET A 83 -1.00 -13.73 8.12
N ALA A 84 0.03 -13.39 7.34
CA ALA A 84 0.20 -12.03 6.83
C ALA A 84 0.99 -11.99 5.52
N VAL A 85 0.68 -10.98 4.69
CA VAL A 85 1.48 -10.56 3.54
C VAL A 85 1.76 -9.08 3.69
N GLU A 86 3.01 -8.74 3.96
CA GLU A 86 3.43 -7.39 4.29
C GLU A 86 4.46 -6.90 3.28
N THR A 87 4.35 -5.66 2.84
CA THR A 87 5.34 -5.06 1.93
C THR A 87 6.27 -4.16 2.73
N TYR A 88 7.58 -4.33 2.54
CA TYR A 88 8.63 -3.60 3.23
C TYR A 88 9.52 -2.81 2.28
N ARG A 89 10.08 -1.73 2.80
CA ARG A 89 11.14 -0.95 2.17
C ARG A 89 12.06 -0.40 3.25
N TRP A 90 13.36 -0.61 3.11
CA TRP A 90 14.37 -0.20 4.10
C TRP A 90 14.11 -0.74 5.52
N GLY A 91 13.47 -1.92 5.63
CA GLY A 91 13.11 -2.52 6.92
C GLY A 91 11.82 -1.98 7.53
N LEU A 92 11.14 -1.04 6.85
CA LEU A 92 9.90 -0.41 7.29
C LEU A 92 8.74 -0.86 6.39
N LYS A 93 7.54 -1.03 6.95
CA LYS A 93 6.32 -1.30 6.17
C LYS A 93 6.08 -0.18 5.15
N ASN A 94 5.85 -0.57 3.91
CA ASN A 94 5.67 0.32 2.77
C ASN A 94 4.78 -0.33 1.70
N GLY A 95 3.59 0.24 1.50
CA GLY A 95 2.58 -0.27 0.59
C GLY A 95 1.55 -1.13 1.31
N LYS A 96 0.98 -2.07 0.57
CA LYS A 96 -0.11 -2.92 1.02
C LYS A 96 0.39 -3.96 2.03
N SER A 97 -0.33 -4.13 3.13
CA SER A 97 -0.16 -5.20 4.12
C SER A 97 -1.50 -5.85 4.40
N GLN A 98 -1.59 -7.16 4.29
CA GLN A 98 -2.81 -7.93 4.48
C GLN A 98 -2.60 -8.94 5.59
N TYR A 99 -3.60 -9.12 6.45
CA TYR A 99 -3.55 -10.09 7.53
C TYR A 99 -4.78 -10.98 7.47
N PHE A 100 -4.55 -12.24 7.78
CA PHE A 100 -5.47 -13.33 7.56
C PHE A 100 -5.65 -14.09 8.86
N THR A 101 -6.87 -14.52 9.08
CA THR A 101 -7.20 -15.58 10.03
C THR A 101 -7.41 -16.87 9.26
N ILE A 102 -7.60 -17.98 9.98
CA ILE A 102 -7.94 -19.27 9.37
C ILE A 102 -9.20 -19.23 8.48
N ASN A 103 -10.12 -18.28 8.75
CA ASN A 103 -11.39 -18.18 8.04
C ASN A 103 -11.33 -17.24 6.81
N GLY A 104 -10.36 -16.33 6.76
CA GLY A 104 -10.26 -15.35 5.68
C GLY A 104 -9.49 -14.09 6.06
N ILE A 105 -9.52 -13.10 5.16
CA ILE A 105 -8.88 -11.80 5.39
C ILE A 105 -9.56 -11.08 6.57
N GLU A 106 -8.75 -10.53 7.46
CA GLU A 106 -9.22 -9.76 8.62
C GLU A 106 -9.04 -8.27 8.38
N ARG A 107 -7.89 -7.88 7.83
CA ARG A 107 -7.58 -6.47 7.58
C ARG A 107 -6.62 -6.29 6.41
N GLU A 108 -6.83 -5.19 5.70
CA GLU A 108 -5.97 -4.69 4.64
C GLU A 108 -5.53 -3.28 5.02
N GLU A 109 -4.24 -3.12 5.24
CA GLU A 109 -3.59 -1.88 5.65
C GLU A 109 -2.71 -1.35 4.52
N TYR A 110 -2.55 -0.04 4.48
CA TYR A 110 -1.59 0.61 3.61
C TYR A 110 -0.63 1.47 4.45
N TRP A 111 0.65 1.33 4.13
CA TRP A 111 1.73 1.94 4.88
C TRP A 111 2.60 2.77 3.95
N ARG A 112 3.29 3.76 4.50
CA ARG A 112 4.31 4.53 3.79
C ARG A 112 5.57 4.54 4.63
N ALA A 113 6.63 3.93 4.11
CA ALA A 113 7.94 4.03 4.75
C ALA A 113 8.55 5.40 4.48
N SER A 114 9.15 5.96 5.51
CA SER A 114 9.97 7.14 5.37
C SER A 114 11.37 6.77 4.85
N ASN A 115 12.01 7.68 4.11
CA ASN A 115 13.34 7.40 3.57
C ASN A 115 14.41 7.64 4.63
N PRO A 116 15.10 6.60 5.14
CA PRO A 116 16.08 6.77 6.20
C PRO A 116 17.31 7.57 5.77
N ASN A 117 17.58 7.67 4.45
CA ASN A 117 18.69 8.47 3.93
C ASN A 117 18.35 9.96 3.87
N LYS A 118 17.07 10.35 4.03
CA LYS A 118 16.62 11.74 4.02
C LYS A 118 16.24 12.14 5.45
N ALA A 119 17.08 12.94 6.10
CA ALA A 119 16.85 13.35 7.49
C ALA A 119 15.62 14.25 7.67
N PHE A 120 15.23 14.99 6.64
CA PHE A 120 14.14 15.95 6.67
C PHE A 120 13.29 15.89 5.41
N ASP A 121 11.99 16.06 5.54
CA ASP A 121 11.07 16.25 4.42
C ASP A 121 10.46 17.66 4.46
N THR A 122 10.05 18.17 3.30
CA THR A 122 9.50 19.52 3.18
C THR A 122 8.02 19.42 2.90
N ILE A 123 7.20 20.04 3.76
CA ILE A 123 5.74 20.12 3.59
C ILE A 123 5.37 21.57 3.32
N GLU A 124 4.54 21.81 2.31
CA GLU A 124 3.95 23.13 2.04
C GLU A 124 2.67 23.27 2.85
N VAL A 125 2.68 24.19 3.82
CA VAL A 125 1.55 24.46 4.71
C VAL A 125 0.91 25.79 4.31
N ALA A 126 -0.40 25.78 4.06
CA ALA A 126 -1.13 26.99 3.72
C ALA A 126 -1.22 27.93 4.93
N ASP A 127 -0.98 29.22 4.70
CA ASP A 127 -1.17 30.27 5.71
C ASP A 127 -2.68 30.48 5.95
N PRO A 128 -3.20 30.33 7.19
CA PRO A 128 -4.63 30.49 7.46
C PRO A 128 -5.16 31.90 7.18
N LEU A 129 -4.28 32.91 7.20
CA LEU A 129 -4.66 34.32 7.09
C LEU A 129 -4.61 34.83 5.64
N ILE A 130 -3.80 34.21 4.78
CA ILE A 130 -3.54 34.69 3.42
C ILE A 130 -3.87 33.57 2.42
N PRO A 131 -5.00 33.69 1.69
CA PRO A 131 -5.35 32.74 0.64
C PRO A 131 -4.20 32.58 -0.37
N ASN A 132 -3.92 31.32 -0.76
CA ASN A 132 -2.86 30.93 -1.71
C ASN A 132 -1.41 31.23 -1.28
N LYS A 133 -1.15 31.57 -0.03
CA LYS A 133 0.23 31.62 0.51
C LYS A 133 0.57 30.30 1.17
N TYR A 134 1.71 29.72 0.80
CA TYR A 134 2.22 28.47 1.36
C TYR A 134 3.60 28.70 1.95
N GLU A 135 3.83 28.21 3.16
CA GLU A 135 5.12 28.22 3.82
C GLU A 135 5.72 26.81 3.81
N ARG A 136 7.02 26.71 3.54
CA ARG A 136 7.74 25.42 3.54
C ARG A 136 8.27 25.15 4.93
N ILE A 137 7.66 24.20 5.61
CA ILE A 137 8.11 23.74 6.91
C ILE A 137 8.95 22.48 6.70
N ILE A 138 10.15 22.48 7.28
CA ILE A 138 11.05 21.33 7.31
C ILE A 138 10.63 20.43 8.46
N VAL A 139 10.11 19.26 8.15
CA VAL A 139 9.69 18.25 9.13
C VAL A 139 10.76 17.17 9.21
N LYS A 140 11.15 16.81 10.42
CA LYS A 140 12.09 15.71 10.64
C LYS A 140 11.45 14.40 10.19
N VAL A 141 12.20 13.60 9.45
CA VAL A 141 11.76 12.28 9.03
C VAL A 141 12.07 11.30 10.15
N ASP A 142 11.03 10.86 10.85
CA ASP A 142 11.15 9.77 11.78
C ASP A 142 11.28 8.48 10.97
N GLY A 143 12.26 7.64 11.29
CA GLY A 143 12.58 6.38 10.60
C GLY A 143 11.54 5.28 10.81
N ASN A 144 10.26 5.65 10.77
CA ASN A 144 9.10 4.82 11.06
C ASN A 144 8.23 4.65 9.81
N SER A 145 7.35 3.66 9.86
CA SER A 145 6.26 3.51 8.90
C SER A 145 5.05 4.33 9.33
N LEU A 146 4.55 5.15 8.43
CA LEU A 146 3.35 5.97 8.66
C LEU A 146 2.13 5.27 8.02
N LYS A 147 0.99 5.26 8.72
CA LYS A 147 -0.30 4.84 8.16
C LYS A 147 -0.67 5.75 7.00
N HIS A 148 -1.05 5.18 5.87
CA HIS A 148 -1.35 5.95 4.68
C HIS A 148 -2.27 5.19 3.75
N GLY A 149 -3.23 5.85 3.11
CA GLY A 149 -4.18 5.19 2.20
C GLY A 149 -5.44 4.72 2.92
N VAL A 150 -6.16 3.79 2.30
CA VAL A 150 -7.46 3.32 2.81
C VAL A 150 -7.27 1.97 3.48
N TRP A 151 -7.55 1.91 4.77
CA TRP A 151 -7.49 0.68 5.55
C TRP A 151 -8.89 0.08 5.61
N LYS A 152 -8.97 -1.22 5.41
CA LYS A 152 -10.24 -1.95 5.40
C LYS A 152 -10.15 -3.08 6.40
N TYR A 153 -11.20 -3.22 7.20
CA TYR A 153 -11.38 -4.34 8.10
C TYR A 153 -12.53 -5.18 7.60
N TYR A 154 -12.37 -6.48 7.73
CA TYR A 154 -13.26 -7.47 7.17
C TYR A 154 -13.74 -8.37 8.30
N ASN A 155 -14.99 -8.82 8.19
CA ASN A 155 -15.45 -9.95 8.97
C ASN A 155 -14.86 -11.22 8.36
N PRO A 156 -13.99 -11.97 9.05
CA PRO A 156 -13.30 -13.10 8.45
C PRO A 156 -14.23 -14.26 8.04
N MET A 157 -15.43 -14.35 8.61
CA MET A 157 -16.39 -15.41 8.29
C MET A 157 -17.12 -15.16 6.97
N TYR A 158 -17.43 -13.90 6.66
CA TYR A 158 -18.27 -13.53 5.52
C TYR A 158 -17.51 -12.75 4.44
N GLY A 159 -16.28 -12.31 4.72
CA GLY A 159 -15.47 -11.48 3.81
C GLY A 159 -16.06 -10.08 3.57
N THR A 160 -17.08 -9.68 4.32
CA THR A 160 -17.69 -8.36 4.21
C THR A 160 -16.83 -7.31 4.90
N VAL A 161 -16.75 -6.12 4.32
CA VAL A 161 -16.08 -4.99 4.97
C VAL A 161 -16.92 -4.56 6.16
N THR A 162 -16.34 -4.52 7.35
CA THR A 162 -16.98 -4.00 8.57
C THR A 162 -16.68 -2.53 8.75
N HIS A 163 -15.46 -2.13 8.40
CA HIS A 163 -14.91 -0.83 8.76
C HIS A 163 -13.95 -0.33 7.68
N THR A 164 -13.99 0.97 7.39
CA THR A 164 -13.05 1.58 6.44
C THR A 164 -12.51 2.90 6.99
N GLU A 165 -11.20 2.97 7.14
CA GLU A 165 -10.49 4.16 7.61
C GLU A 165 -9.66 4.76 6.49
N LYS A 166 -9.63 6.08 6.38
CA LYS A 166 -8.76 6.79 5.43
C LYS A 166 -7.66 7.51 6.17
N TRP A 167 -6.41 7.10 5.94
CA TRP A 167 -5.23 7.66 6.57
C TRP A 167 -4.38 8.47 5.60
N VAL A 168 -3.82 9.58 6.06
CA VAL A 168 -2.81 10.36 5.34
C VAL A 168 -1.68 10.70 6.31
N LEU A 169 -0.58 9.94 6.24
CA LEU A 169 0.62 10.18 7.04
C LEU A 169 0.29 10.23 8.54
N ASP A 170 -0.25 9.13 9.07
CA ASP A 170 -0.74 8.97 10.45
C ASP A 170 -1.91 9.88 10.87
N ASN A 171 -2.45 10.70 9.96
CA ASN A 171 -3.66 11.47 10.23
C ASN A 171 -4.90 10.75 9.67
N LEU A 172 -5.86 10.45 10.54
CA LEU A 172 -7.16 9.89 10.15
C LEU A 172 -8.03 10.99 9.55
N GLN A 173 -8.41 10.83 8.29
CA GLN A 173 -9.21 11.80 7.51
C GLN A 173 -10.71 11.48 7.53
N GLY A 174 -11.07 10.26 7.88
CA GLY A 174 -12.44 9.81 7.88
C GLY A 174 -12.52 8.36 8.33
N ASP A 175 -13.56 8.09 9.08
CA ASP A 175 -13.88 6.78 9.58
C ASP A 175 -15.34 6.47 9.27
N GLU A 176 -15.56 5.50 8.40
CA GLU A 176 -16.89 5.11 7.96
C GLU A 176 -17.13 3.65 8.35
N PRO A 177 -18.00 3.37 9.34
CA PRO A 177 -18.47 2.02 9.55
C PRO A 177 -19.25 1.61 8.31
N SER A 178 -18.91 0.44 7.73
CA SER A 178 -19.65 -0.06 6.59
C SER A 178 -21.07 -0.35 7.07
N ALA A 179 -22.05 0.40 6.54
CA ALA A 179 -23.45 0.11 6.79
C ALA A 179 -23.69 -1.36 6.45
N LEU A 180 -24.00 -2.16 7.47
CA LEU A 180 -24.37 -3.57 7.34
C LEU A 180 -25.29 -3.73 6.12
N PRO A 181 -25.08 -4.74 5.27
CA PRO A 181 -26.01 -5.01 4.19
C PRO A 181 -27.39 -5.18 4.84
N LYS A 182 -28.31 -4.26 4.52
CA LYS A 182 -29.74 -4.45 4.81
C LYS A 182 -30.08 -5.82 4.27
N SER A 183 -30.63 -6.66 5.16
CA SER A 183 -31.11 -8.02 4.89
C SER A 183 -31.52 -8.18 3.43
N VAL A 184 -30.79 -9.02 2.69
CA VAL A 184 -31.16 -9.39 1.34
C VAL A 184 -32.43 -10.23 1.45
N ASP A 185 -33.54 -9.64 0.98
CA ASP A 185 -34.81 -10.34 0.78
C ASP A 185 -34.57 -11.53 -0.18
N PRO A 186 -34.92 -12.78 0.17
CA PRO A 186 -34.61 -13.97 -0.63
C PRO A 186 -35.36 -14.08 -1.97
N SER A 187 -36.06 -13.04 -2.42
CA SER A 187 -37.00 -13.11 -3.55
C SER A 187 -36.49 -12.53 -4.87
N MET A 188 -35.20 -12.18 -5.03
CA MET A 188 -34.66 -11.67 -6.30
C MET A 188 -33.84 -12.72 -7.07
N PRO A 189 -34.15 -12.99 -8.36
CA PRO A 189 -33.41 -13.97 -9.15
C PRO A 189 -32.02 -13.48 -9.58
N ASP A 190 -31.11 -14.45 -9.61
CA ASP A 190 -29.68 -14.41 -9.91
C ASP A 190 -29.37 -14.08 -11.38
N SER A 191 -29.63 -12.83 -11.77
CA SER A 191 -29.23 -12.30 -13.07
C SER A 191 -28.82 -10.85 -12.88
N LEU A 192 -27.51 -10.62 -12.82
CA LEU A 192 -26.75 -9.45 -13.34
C LEU A 192 -25.35 -9.36 -12.70
N LEU A 193 -24.63 -10.47 -12.59
CA LEU A 193 -23.16 -10.44 -12.55
C LEU A 193 -22.65 -10.04 -13.94
N GLY A 194 -22.26 -8.78 -14.06
CA GLY A 194 -21.50 -8.27 -15.20
C GLY A 194 -22.16 -7.05 -15.82
N VAL A 195 -21.57 -5.88 -15.60
CA VAL A 195 -21.30 -4.82 -16.59
C VAL A 195 -20.57 -3.67 -15.88
N ASN A 196 -19.49 -3.21 -16.51
CA ASN A 196 -18.64 -2.07 -16.14
C ASN A 196 -19.39 -0.88 -15.52
N PRO A 197 -18.86 -0.22 -14.47
CA PRO A 197 -19.48 0.99 -13.96
C PRO A 197 -19.30 2.13 -14.96
N LYS A 198 -20.39 2.53 -15.62
CA LYS A 198 -20.52 3.86 -16.23
C LYS A 198 -20.45 4.92 -15.12
N PRO A 199 -19.85 6.10 -15.36
CA PRO A 199 -19.71 7.13 -14.35
C PRO A 199 -21.08 7.58 -13.85
N ALA A 200 -21.27 7.53 -12.52
CA ALA A 200 -22.50 7.94 -11.87
C ALA A 200 -22.80 9.41 -12.15
N THR A 201 -23.90 9.66 -12.85
CA THR A 201 -24.47 11.00 -13.02
C THR A 201 -24.96 11.45 -11.65
N LYS A 202 -24.33 12.48 -11.08
CA LYS A 202 -24.78 13.11 -9.84
C LYS A 202 -26.25 13.56 -10.02
N PRO A 203 -27.16 13.28 -9.07
CA PRO A 203 -28.54 13.75 -9.19
C PRO A 203 -28.55 15.27 -9.20
N LYS A 204 -29.22 15.86 -10.19
CA LYS A 204 -29.39 17.32 -10.26
C LYS A 204 -30.26 17.77 -9.07
N PRO A 205 -29.97 18.92 -8.43
CA PRO A 205 -30.83 19.49 -7.41
C PRO A 205 -32.24 19.72 -7.96
N LYS A 206 -33.27 19.51 -7.12
CA LYS A 206 -34.69 19.65 -7.52
C LYS A 206 -35.00 21.02 -8.12
N GLU A 207 -34.35 22.07 -7.63
CA GLU A 207 -34.49 23.43 -8.15
C GLU A 207 -34.07 23.56 -9.62
N VAL A 208 -33.08 22.79 -10.08
CA VAL A 208 -32.61 22.80 -11.47
C VAL A 208 -33.58 22.03 -12.37
N GLU A 209 -34.15 20.92 -11.88
CA GLU A 209 -35.15 20.16 -12.62
C GLU A 209 -36.45 20.95 -12.82
N ASP A 210 -36.88 21.69 -11.79
CA ASP A 210 -38.08 22.52 -11.87
C ASP A 210 -37.86 23.75 -12.76
N PHE A 211 -36.65 24.34 -12.75
CA PHE A 211 -36.28 25.40 -13.69
C PHE A 211 -36.24 24.91 -15.15
N GLU A 212 -35.69 23.71 -15.40
CA GLU A 212 -35.63 23.11 -16.74
C GLU A 212 -37.04 22.74 -17.26
N LYS A 213 -37.93 22.21 -16.39
CA LYS A 213 -39.33 21.93 -16.75
C LYS A 213 -40.11 23.20 -17.06
N LYS A 214 -39.96 24.24 -16.25
CA LYS A 214 -40.72 25.50 -16.40
C LYS A 214 -40.30 26.32 -17.62
N ASN A 215 -39.08 26.12 -18.12
CA ASN A 215 -38.51 26.87 -19.24
C ASN A 215 -38.38 26.04 -20.53
N LYS A 216 -38.91 24.82 -20.56
CA LYS A 216 -38.87 23.95 -21.74
C LYS A 216 -39.61 24.61 -22.91
N GLY A 217 -38.87 25.00 -23.94
CA GLY A 217 -39.40 25.65 -25.14
C GLY A 217 -39.39 27.20 -25.15
N LYS A 218 -38.89 27.86 -24.10
CA LYS A 218 -38.75 29.32 -24.06
C LYS A 218 -37.26 29.70 -24.20
N LYS A 219 -36.94 30.68 -25.06
CA LYS A 219 -35.60 31.27 -25.13
C LYS A 219 -35.35 32.12 -23.88
N VAL A 220 -34.91 31.49 -22.79
CA VAL A 220 -34.52 32.19 -21.56
C VAL A 220 -33.10 32.73 -21.73
N LYS A 221 -32.94 34.05 -21.69
CA LYS A 221 -31.61 34.68 -21.58
C LYS A 221 -31.13 34.51 -20.15
N VAL A 222 -30.32 33.48 -19.90
CA VAL A 222 -29.59 33.33 -18.63
C VAL A 222 -28.49 34.39 -18.62
N ARG A 223 -28.52 35.29 -17.63
CA ARG A 223 -27.53 36.36 -17.48
C ARG A 223 -26.29 35.75 -16.83
N ASP A 224 -25.25 35.49 -17.61
CA ASP A 224 -23.95 35.11 -17.07
C ASP A 224 -23.42 36.27 -16.22
N GLY A 225 -23.09 36.00 -14.96
CA GLY A 225 -22.66 36.97 -13.95
C GLY A 225 -21.27 37.58 -14.20
N LYS A 226 -20.88 37.77 -15.45
CA LYS A 226 -19.62 38.40 -15.82
C LYS A 226 -19.81 39.92 -15.81
N THR A 227 -19.49 40.56 -14.69
CA THR A 227 -19.29 42.02 -14.66
C THR A 227 -17.94 42.32 -15.31
N GLY A 228 -17.97 42.91 -16.51
CA GLY A 228 -16.79 43.45 -17.17
C GLY A 228 -16.62 44.94 -16.85
N ASN A 229 -15.53 45.30 -16.20
CA ASN A 229 -14.36 45.94 -16.81
C ASN A 229 -13.15 45.71 -15.90
#